data_AF-A0A081ES69-F1
#
_entry.id   AF-A0A081ES69-F1
#
_cell.length_a   1.000
_cell.length_b   1.000
_cell.length_c   1.000
_cell.angle_alpha   90.00
_cell.angle_beta   90.00
_cell.angle_gamma   90.00
#
_symmetry.space_group_name_H-M   'P 1'
#
loop_
_entity.id
_entity.type
_entity.pdbx_description
1 polymer ?
#
loop_
_entity_poly.entity_id
_entity_poly.type
_entity_poly.pdbx_seq_one_letter_code
_entity_poly.pdbx_strand_id
1 'polypeptide(L)' 'MAESCPHLAYREAGEGRSFDEPRAFCTVTESFVQPMRADICNARYGLDPAADCEFYVESEAGSETEPASESSDESETVDR' A
#
# COMPACT_ATOMS: atom_id res chain seq x y z
N MET A 1 3.16 0.51 18.16
CA MET A 1 2.98 -0.93 17.94
C MET A 1 1.61 -1.10 17.34
N ALA A 2 1.50 -1.03 16.02
CA ALA A 2 0.26 -1.36 15.37
C ALA A 2 0.13 -2.88 15.38
N GLU A 3 -0.83 -3.39 16.14
CA GLU A 3 -1.09 -4.82 16.27
C GLU A 3 -1.65 -5.41 14.96
N SER A 4 -2.03 -4.55 14.00
CA SER A 4 -2.42 -4.90 12.64
C SER A 4 -2.37 -3.67 11.73
N CYS A 5 -2.27 -3.91 10.42
CA CYS A 5 -2.24 -2.87 9.39
C CYS A 5 -3.64 -2.28 9.16
N PRO A 6 -3.83 -0.94 9.27
CA PRO A 6 -5.14 -0.31 9.09
C PRO A 6 -5.66 -0.40 7.65
N HIS A 7 -4.78 -0.68 6.69
CA HIS A 7 -5.11 -0.81 5.27
C HIS A 7 -5.50 -2.23 4.85
N LEU A 8 -5.50 -3.19 5.78
CA LEU A 8 -5.94 -4.55 5.51
C LEU A 8 -7.45 -4.67 5.72
N ALA A 9 -8.18 -4.95 4.65
CA ALA A 9 -9.59 -5.27 4.68
C ALA A 9 -9.84 -6.70 4.21
N TYR A 10 -10.95 -7.30 4.63
CA TYR A 10 -11.42 -8.58 4.11
C TYR A 10 -12.69 -8.33 3.29
N ARG A 11 -12.70 -8.74 2.02
CA ARG A 11 -13.82 -8.51 1.09
C ARG A 11 -14.28 -9.82 0.46
N GLU A 12 -15.59 -9.99 0.38
CA GLU A 12 -16.24 -11.14 -0.26
C GLU A 12 -16.43 -10.96 -1.77
N ALA A 13 -16.11 -9.78 -2.32
CA ALA A 13 -16.17 -9.51 -3.75
C ALA A 13 -15.15 -8.44 -4.17
N GLY A 14 -14.73 -8.51 -5.43
CA GLY A 14 -13.89 -7.50 -6.09
C GLY A 14 -13.57 -7.90 -7.53
N GLU A 15 -13.23 -6.93 -8.38
CA GLU A 15 -12.91 -7.16 -9.80
C GLU A 15 -14.02 -7.93 -10.56
N GLY A 16 -15.30 -7.67 -10.24
CA GLY A 16 -16.45 -8.32 -10.89
C GLY A 16 -16.67 -9.79 -10.50
N ARG A 17 -15.92 -10.32 -9.53
CA ARG A 17 -16.12 -11.68 -8.98
C ARG A 17 -16.51 -11.62 -7.50
N SER A 18 -17.33 -12.58 -7.09
CA SER A 18 -17.61 -12.90 -5.70
C SER A 18 -16.77 -14.10 -5.27
N PHE A 19 -16.43 -14.15 -3.99
CA PHE A 19 -15.69 -15.23 -3.36
C PHE A 19 -16.57 -15.89 -2.30
N ASP A 20 -16.39 -17.19 -2.10
CA ASP A 20 -17.10 -17.93 -1.04
C ASP A 20 -16.59 -17.58 0.37
N GLU A 21 -15.37 -17.06 0.48
CA GLU A 21 -14.73 -16.64 1.73
C GLU A 21 -14.09 -15.25 1.54
N PRO A 22 -14.24 -14.32 2.51
CA PRO A 22 -13.56 -13.04 2.52
C PRO A 22 -12.06 -13.14 2.20
N ARG A 23 -11.64 -12.48 1.12
CA ARG A 23 -10.23 -12.40 0.70
C ARG A 23 -9.58 -11.15 1.26
N ALA A 24 -8.32 -11.27 1.66
CA ALA A 24 -7.52 -10.16 2.12
C ALA A 24 -7.25 -9.16 0.98
N PHE A 25 -7.58 -7.90 1.21
CA PHE A 25 -7.52 -6.80 0.26
C PHE A 25 -6.77 -5.63 0.90
N CYS A 26 -5.74 -5.13 0.21
CA CYS A 26 -4.99 -3.96 0.65
C CYS A 26 -5.60 -2.72 0.01
N THR A 27 -5.98 -1.74 0.82
CA THR A 27 -6.55 -0.48 0.34
C THR A 27 -5.50 0.48 -0.21
N VAL A 28 -4.21 0.29 0.10
CA VAL A 28 -3.12 1.12 -0.46
C VAL A 28 -2.88 0.76 -1.92
N THR A 29 -2.77 -0.54 -2.22
CA THR A 29 -2.53 -1.04 -3.58
C THR A 29 -3.82 -1.36 -4.34
N GLU A 30 -4.99 -1.09 -3.72
CA GLU A 30 -6.33 -1.39 -4.21
C GLU A 30 -6.48 -2.79 -4.83
N SER A 31 -5.87 -3.79 -4.20
CA SER A 31 -5.77 -5.14 -4.77
C SER A 31 -5.79 -6.22 -3.70
N PHE A 32 -6.24 -7.42 -4.12
CA PHE A 32 -6.17 -8.61 -3.28
C PHE A 32 -4.73 -9.03 -3.05
N VAL A 33 -4.40 -9.31 -1.80
CA VAL A 33 -3.03 -9.64 -1.39
C VAL A 33 -2.82 -11.13 -1.27
N GLN A 34 -1.56 -11.54 -1.38
CA GLN A 34 -1.18 -12.92 -1.12
C GLN A 34 -1.30 -13.27 0.38
N PRO A 35 -1.50 -14.55 0.74
CA PRO A 35 -1.59 -14.99 2.13
C PRO A 35 -0.41 -14.53 3.00
N MET A 36 0.84 -14.67 2.50
CA MET A 36 2.02 -14.21 3.25
C MET A 36 1.97 -12.72 3.59
N ARG A 37 1.46 -11.90 2.67
CA ARG A 37 1.34 -10.46 2.89
C ARG A 37 0.22 -10.14 3.87
N ALA A 38 -0.86 -10.91 3.85
CA ALA A 38 -1.91 -10.82 4.85
C ALA A 38 -1.37 -11.21 6.24
N ASP A 39 -0.49 -12.20 6.35
CA ASP A 39 0.11 -12.58 7.63
C ASP A 39 0.99 -11.47 8.21
N ILE A 40 1.81 -10.80 7.38
CA ILE A 40 2.58 -9.60 7.77
C ILE A 40 1.64 -8.52 8.28
N CYS A 41 0.62 -8.15 7.49
CA CYS A 41 -0.32 -7.10 7.85
C CYS A 41 -1.15 -7.42 9.09
N ASN A 42 -1.40 -8.68 9.41
CA ASN A 42 -2.07 -9.09 10.65
C ASN A 42 -1.13 -9.21 11.86
N ALA A 43 0.15 -8.83 11.72
CA ALA A 43 1.19 -9.04 12.71
C ALA A 43 1.27 -10.50 13.21
N ARG A 44 0.95 -11.46 12.33
CA ARG A 44 0.99 -12.89 12.68
C ARG A 44 2.42 -13.37 12.76
N TYR A 45 2.66 -14.39 13.59
CA TYR A 45 3.97 -15.03 13.74
C TYR A 45 5.09 -14.10 14.21
N GLY A 46 4.76 -12.95 14.79
CA GLY A 46 5.74 -11.95 15.25
C GLY A 46 6.27 -11.05 14.13
N LEU A 47 5.58 -11.01 12.99
CA LEU A 47 5.85 -10.05 11.92
C LEU A 47 5.34 -8.65 12.32
N ASP A 48 6.03 -7.60 11.90
CA ASP A 48 5.66 -6.22 12.18
C ASP A 48 5.23 -5.53 10.87
N PRO A 49 3.95 -5.13 10.72
CA PRO A 49 3.50 -4.38 9.56
C PRO A 49 4.35 -3.14 9.26
N ALA A 50 4.87 -2.46 10.28
CA ALA A 50 5.65 -1.23 10.11
C ALA A 50 7.10 -1.48 9.65
N ALA A 51 7.64 -2.67 9.91
CA ALA A 51 9.02 -3.02 9.53
C ALA A 51 9.08 -3.93 8.29
N ASP A 52 8.09 -4.82 8.13
CA ASP A 52 8.11 -5.91 7.15
C ASP A 52 7.17 -5.68 5.96
N CYS A 53 6.24 -4.71 6.02
CA CYS A 53 5.36 -4.37 4.90
C CYS A 53 5.86 -3.15 4.14
N GLU A 54 6.21 -3.34 2.87
CA GLU A 54 6.71 -2.27 2.00
C GLU A 54 5.70 -1.11 1.80
N PHE A 55 4.39 -1.34 1.97
CA PHE A 55 3.34 -0.33 1.75
C PHE A 55 2.80 0.33 3.03
N TYR A 56 3.14 -0.19 4.21
CA TYR A 56 2.61 0.34 5.48
C TYR A 56 3.16 1.73 5.78
N VAL A 57 4.46 1.94 5.55
CA VAL A 57 5.13 3.21 5.84
C VAL A 57 4.76 4.31 4.84
N GLU A 58 4.60 3.95 3.55
CA GLU A 58 4.18 4.90 2.51
C GLU A 58 2.77 5.47 2.77
N SER A 59 1.90 4.71 3.43
CA SER A 59 0.54 5.13 3.73
C SER A 59 0.42 5.96 5.02
N GLU A 60 1.24 5.69 6.05
CA GLU A 60 1.34 6.55 7.23
C GLU A 60 2.00 7.90 6.90
N ALA A 61 2.91 7.94 5.93
CA ALA A 61 3.55 9.17 5.44
C ALA A 61 2.72 9.95 4.39
N GLY A 62 1.65 9.36 3.87
CA GLY A 62 0.95 9.81 2.65
C GLY A 62 -0.41 10.48 2.84
N SER A 63 -0.73 11.03 4.02
CA SER A 63 -1.98 11.81 4.21
C SER A 63 -1.89 13.27 3.75
N GLU A 64 -1.05 13.58 2.76
CA GLU A 64 -1.00 14.88 2.07
C GLU A 64 -1.23 14.66 0.56
N THR A 65 -2.36 15.18 0.10
CA THR A 65 -2.85 15.19 -1.28
C THR A 65 -1.81 15.59 -2.32
N GLU A 66 -1.67 14.77 -3.38
CA GLU A 66 -0.87 15.09 -4.59
C GLU A 66 -1.49 16.25 -5.40
N PRO A 67 -0.71 16.95 -6.26
CA PRO A 67 -0.62 16.44 -7.64
C PRO A 67 0.76 16.65 -8.31
N ALA A 68 0.96 15.84 -9.35
CA ALA A 68 1.96 16.04 -10.40
C ALA A 68 2.09 17.51 -10.81
N SER A 69 3.33 17.97 -10.96
CA SER A 69 3.66 19.10 -11.82
C SER A 69 5.02 18.80 -12.43
N GLU A 70 4.97 18.28 -13.64
CA GLU A 70 6.08 18.35 -14.57
C GLU A 70 6.46 19.83 -14.74
N SER A 71 7.72 20.18 -14.55
CA SER A 71 8.33 21.27 -15.30
C SER A 71 9.68 20.78 -15.80
N SER A 72 9.63 20.20 -17.00
CA SER A 72 10.72 20.38 -17.95
C SER A 72 10.83 21.88 -18.23
N ASP A 73 11.84 22.57 -17.69
CA ASP A 73 12.48 23.73 -18.33
C ASP A 73 13.66 24.19 -17.47
N GLU A 74 14.89 23.93 -17.91
CA GLU A 74 15.70 25.02 -18.47
C GLU A 74 16.92 24.42 -19.18
N SER A 75 16.96 24.61 -20.48
CA SER A 75 18.21 24.60 -21.23
C SER A 75 18.92 25.91 -20.95
N GLU A 76 20.07 25.90 -20.28
CA GLU A 76 21.03 27.01 -20.33
C GLU A 76 22.37 26.43 -20.79
N THR A 77 22.58 26.31 -22.10
CA THR A 77 23.41 27.20 -22.94
C THR A 77 24.64 27.82 -22.26
N VAL A 78 25.83 27.39 -22.72
CA VAL A 78 27.11 28.14 -22.87
C VAL A 78 27.72 28.85 -21.64
N ASP A 79 28.94 28.46 -21.21
CA ASP A 79 30.16 29.27 -21.39
C ASP A 79 31.44 28.58 -20.83
N ARG A 80 32.41 28.43 -21.75
CA ARG A 80 33.87 28.30 -21.58
C ARG A 80 34.55 26.93 -21.35
#